data_AF-A0A6B3ARE7-F1
#
_entry.id   AF-A0A6B3ARE7-F1
#
_cell.length_a   1.000
_cell.length_b   1.000
_cell.length_c   1.000
_cell.angle_alpha   90.00
_cell.angle_beta   90.00
_cell.angle_gamma   90.00
#
_symmetry.space_group_name_H-M   'P 1'
#
loop_
_entity.id
_entity.type
_entity.pdbx_description
1 polymer ?
#
loop_
_entity_poly.entity_id
_entity_poly.type
_entity_poly.pdbx_seq_one_letter_code
_entity_poly.pdbx_strand_id
1 'polypeptide(L)'
;MLAGEDQNDCQILAELIRAHRPDLSESTKLVRINDPVRLRRKSGPELAAAVKTLTGKARAKALRERAELLGFVVHEDLDGYTDAGYDRIRKALADELTRQCQELRTALALAAWESESWLLLFPDAFPHVRPRWKVPVRLLDKDTGRIKGAKEELKRGLGSPVFRESDGPAVARKALEHRLIPSPRGSNRSYADFVADLTAWT
;
A
#
# COMPACT_ATOMS: atom_id res chain seq x y z
N MET A 1 10.59 2.76 -7.01
CA MET A 1 11.07 1.94 -5.87
C MET A 1 9.94 1.80 -4.86
N LEU A 2 9.87 0.66 -4.18
CA LEU A 2 8.90 0.34 -3.13
C LEU A 2 9.66 0.00 -1.85
N ALA A 3 9.34 0.65 -0.74
CA ALA A 3 9.79 0.24 0.59
C ALA A 3 8.56 -0.05 1.44
N GLY A 4 8.51 -1.21 2.10
CA GLY A 4 7.40 -1.58 2.97
C GLY A 4 7.82 -2.53 4.06
N GLU A 5 6.90 -2.82 4.99
CA GLU A 5 7.18 -3.68 6.14
C GLU A 5 7.54 -5.11 5.72
N ASP A 6 6.79 -5.68 4.77
CA ASP A 6 7.05 -7.04 4.28
C ASP A 6 6.96 -7.20 2.75
N GLN A 7 7.04 -8.45 2.28
CA GLN A 7 7.01 -8.77 0.85
C GLN A 7 5.58 -8.80 0.30
N ASN A 8 4.61 -9.31 1.06
CA ASN A 8 3.22 -9.44 0.62
C ASN A 8 2.60 -8.06 0.44
N ASP A 9 2.80 -7.15 1.39
CA ASP A 9 2.33 -5.76 1.30
C ASP A 9 2.90 -5.08 0.05
N CYS A 10 4.21 -5.20 -0.18
CA CYS A 10 4.85 -4.63 -1.35
C CYS A 10 4.31 -5.21 -2.66
N GLN A 11 3.89 -6.49 -2.67
CA GLN A 11 3.27 -7.10 -3.84
C GLN A 11 1.84 -6.60 -4.04
N ILE A 12 1.04 -6.46 -2.97
CA ILE A 12 -0.29 -5.83 -3.03
C ILE A 12 -0.16 -4.43 -3.62
N LEU A 13 0.74 -3.61 -3.09
CA LEU A 13 0.99 -2.26 -3.58
C LEU A 13 1.44 -2.22 -5.03
N ALA A 14 2.25 -3.18 -5.46
CA ALA A 14 2.68 -3.23 -6.85
C ALA A 14 1.48 -3.37 -7.80
N GLU A 15 0.48 -4.20 -7.46
CA GLU A 15 -0.72 -4.34 -8.28
C GLU A 15 -1.61 -3.09 -8.23
N LEU A 16 -1.73 -2.45 -7.06
CA LEU A 16 -2.47 -1.19 -6.91
C LEU A 16 -1.83 -0.05 -7.72
N ILE A 17 -0.51 0.10 -7.65
CA ILE A 17 0.23 1.10 -8.45
C ILE A 17 0.00 0.84 -9.94
N ARG A 18 0.03 -0.43 -10.38
CA ARG A 18 -0.18 -0.75 -11.79
C ARG A 18 -1.56 -0.35 -12.29
N ALA A 19 -2.58 -0.51 -11.45
CA ALA A 19 -3.94 -0.10 -11.81
C ALA A 19 -4.09 1.42 -11.95
N HIS A 20 -3.48 2.18 -11.04
CA HIS A 20 -3.62 3.65 -11.02
C HIS A 20 -2.63 4.38 -11.91
N ARG A 21 -1.51 3.74 -12.25
CA ARG A 21 -0.45 4.26 -13.14
C ARG A 21 -0.11 3.25 -14.23
N PRO A 22 -1.05 2.95 -15.14
CA PRO A 22 -0.80 2.05 -16.26
C PRO A 22 0.33 2.58 -17.16
N ASP A 23 0.44 3.91 -17.31
CA ASP A 23 1.49 4.60 -18.04
C ASP A 23 2.90 4.28 -17.52
N LEU A 24 3.05 4.21 -16.19
CA LEU A 24 4.32 3.81 -15.57
C LEU A 24 4.54 2.30 -15.67
N SER A 25 3.48 1.50 -15.73
CA SER A 25 3.59 0.04 -15.66
C SER A 25 4.18 -0.59 -16.92
N GLU A 26 3.94 0.03 -18.07
CA GLU A 26 4.46 -0.41 -19.36
C GLU A 26 5.94 -0.08 -19.55
N SER A 27 6.42 0.97 -18.87
CA SER A 27 7.74 1.57 -19.11
C SER A 27 8.70 1.45 -17.92
N THR A 28 8.22 1.03 -16.74
CA THR A 28 9.00 1.07 -15.50
C THR A 28 8.94 -0.23 -14.72
N LYS A 29 10.03 -0.51 -14.00
CA LYS A 29 10.15 -1.67 -13.11
C LYS A 29 9.85 -1.24 -11.68
N LEU A 30 8.86 -1.89 -11.05
CA LEU A 30 8.66 -1.78 -9.61
C LEU A 30 9.67 -2.65 -8.87
N VAL A 31 10.50 -2.03 -8.04
CA VAL A 31 11.60 -2.68 -7.33
C VAL A 31 11.49 -2.46 -5.83
N ARG A 32 11.48 -3.55 -5.06
CA ARG A 32 11.43 -3.54 -3.59
C ARG A 32 12.80 -3.23 -2.97
N ILE A 33 12.81 -2.43 -1.91
CA ILE A 33 13.89 -2.29 -0.93
C ILE A 33 13.59 -3.30 0.20
N ASN A 34 14.52 -4.21 0.48
CA ASN A 34 14.28 -5.34 1.40
C ASN A 34 14.42 -4.96 2.88
N ASP A 35 14.72 -3.72 3.19
CA ASP A 35 14.86 -3.25 4.56
C ASP A 35 13.50 -3.00 5.20
N PRO A 36 13.31 -3.40 6.48
CA PRO A 36 12.08 -3.14 7.18
C PRO A 36 11.86 -1.63 7.32
N VAL A 37 10.66 -1.19 6.95
CA VAL A 37 10.19 0.19 7.14
C VAL A 37 9.49 0.30 8.49
N ARG A 38 9.93 1.25 9.32
CA ARG A 38 9.34 1.55 10.65
C ARG A 38 9.50 3.03 10.95
N LEU A 39 8.87 3.88 10.16
CA LEU A 39 8.92 5.35 10.27
C LEU A 39 7.77 5.90 11.10
N ARG A 40 6.61 5.23 11.20
CA ARG A 40 5.44 5.73 11.96
C ARG A 40 5.73 6.03 13.43
N ARG A 41 6.72 5.34 14.00
CA ARG A 41 7.16 5.50 15.40
C ARG A 41 8.31 6.49 15.59
N LYS A 42 8.84 7.08 14.51
CA LYS A 42 10.00 7.97 14.53
C LYS A 42 9.56 9.43 14.39
N SER A 43 10.34 10.33 14.97
CA SER A 43 10.12 11.78 14.84
C SER A 43 11.45 12.53 14.79
N GLY A 44 11.40 13.79 14.32
CA GLY A 44 12.56 14.68 14.32
C GLY A 44 13.81 14.08 13.67
N PRO A 45 14.99 14.15 14.32
CA PRO A 45 16.24 13.63 13.77
C PRO A 45 16.22 12.14 13.43
N GLU A 46 15.50 11.31 14.20
CA GLU A 46 15.42 9.87 13.95
C GLU A 46 14.64 9.56 12.68
N LEU A 47 13.52 10.27 12.46
CA LEU A 47 12.76 10.16 11.24
C LEU A 47 13.61 10.61 10.04
N ALA A 48 14.28 11.75 10.16
CA ALA A 48 15.15 12.26 9.12
C ALA A 48 16.27 11.28 8.73
N ALA A 49 16.93 10.67 9.71
CA ALA A 49 17.96 9.66 9.46
C ALA A 49 17.40 8.41 8.78
N ALA A 50 16.20 7.97 9.17
CA ALA A 50 15.55 6.80 8.58
C ALA A 50 15.12 7.05 7.13
N VAL A 51 14.50 8.20 6.85
CA VAL A 51 14.14 8.62 5.49
C VAL A 51 15.39 8.74 4.62
N LYS A 52 16.46 9.37 5.12
CA LYS A 52 17.75 9.48 4.40
C LYS A 52 18.32 8.12 4.01
N THR A 53 18.23 7.17 4.92
CA THR A 53 18.71 5.80 4.69
C THR A 53 17.89 5.12 3.59
N LEU A 54 16.57 5.19 3.65
CA LEU A 54 15.68 4.58 2.65
C LEU A 54 15.85 5.20 1.27
N THR A 55 15.90 6.53 1.18
CA THR A 55 16.07 7.26 -0.08
C THR A 55 17.45 7.02 -0.69
N GLY A 56 18.50 7.00 0.14
CA GLY A 56 19.86 6.62 -0.28
C GLY A 56 19.90 5.20 -0.87
N LYS A 57 19.21 4.24 -0.25
CA LYS A 57 19.10 2.87 -0.77
C LYS A 57 18.30 2.79 -2.05
N ALA A 58 17.21 3.55 -2.18
CA ALA A 58 16.43 3.65 -3.41
C ALA A 58 17.32 4.11 -4.58
N ARG A 59 18.09 5.19 -4.36
CA ARG A 59 19.03 5.75 -5.36
C ARG A 59 20.16 4.79 -5.68
N ALA A 60 20.80 4.21 -4.67
CA ALA A 60 21.87 3.23 -4.85
C ALA A 60 21.40 2.00 -5.63
N LYS A 61 20.17 1.53 -5.37
CA LYS A 61 19.58 0.41 -6.10
C LYS A 61 19.27 0.77 -7.56
N ALA A 62 18.73 1.96 -7.82
CA ALA A 62 18.51 2.43 -9.19
C ALA A 62 19.83 2.51 -9.98
N LEU A 63 20.87 3.08 -9.37
CA LEU A 63 22.21 3.15 -9.96
C LEU A 63 22.77 1.75 -10.27
N ARG A 64 22.63 0.80 -9.34
CA ARG A 64 23.08 -0.59 -9.54
C ARG A 64 22.35 -1.29 -10.67
N GLU A 65 21.06 -1.03 -10.83
CA GLU A 65 20.24 -1.55 -11.94
C GLU A 65 20.44 -0.74 -13.24
N ARG A 66 21.33 0.27 -13.24
CA ARG A 66 21.57 1.19 -14.36
C ARG A 66 20.28 1.82 -14.89
N ALA A 67 19.38 2.19 -13.98
CA ALA A 67 18.07 2.73 -14.28
C ALA A 67 17.85 4.08 -13.57
N GLU A 68 16.98 4.90 -14.14
CA GLU A 68 16.52 6.13 -13.50
C GLU A 68 15.53 5.83 -12.36
N LEU A 69 15.65 6.56 -11.26
CA LEU A 69 14.69 6.48 -10.15
C LEU A 69 13.52 7.44 -10.40
N LEU A 70 12.42 6.92 -10.95
CA LEU A 70 11.26 7.75 -11.32
C LEU A 70 10.31 8.10 -10.16
N GLY A 71 10.28 7.26 -9.13
CA GLY A 71 9.38 7.46 -8.00
C GLY A 71 9.69 6.55 -6.82
N PHE A 72 9.24 6.95 -5.63
CA PHE A 72 9.45 6.22 -4.40
C PHE A 72 8.18 6.14 -3.54
N VAL A 73 7.69 4.92 -3.36
CA VAL A 73 6.52 4.64 -2.53
C VAL A 73 6.98 4.01 -1.22
N VAL A 74 6.45 4.52 -0.11
CA VAL A 74 6.70 4.01 1.24
C VAL A 74 5.40 3.48 1.84
N HIS A 75 5.45 2.24 2.34
CA HIS A 75 4.35 1.53 2.97
C HIS A 75 4.58 1.32 4.45
N GLU A 76 3.55 1.57 5.25
CA GLU A 76 3.46 1.10 6.63
C GLU A 76 2.02 0.78 7.02
N ASP A 77 1.87 -0.26 7.82
CA ASP A 77 0.62 -0.59 8.49
C ASP A 77 0.54 0.24 9.77
N LEU A 78 -0.54 0.98 9.99
CA LEU A 78 -0.58 1.92 11.12
C LEU A 78 -1.05 1.29 12.43
N ASP A 79 -1.67 0.09 12.39
CA ASP A 79 -2.38 -0.51 13.54
C ASP A 79 -3.42 0.43 14.17
N GLY A 80 -3.98 1.35 13.36
CA GLY A 80 -4.87 2.41 13.84
C GLY A 80 -5.75 3.01 12.75
N TYR A 81 -6.73 3.81 13.16
CA TYR A 81 -7.69 4.46 12.27
C TYR A 81 -7.11 5.72 11.61
N THR A 82 -7.80 6.25 10.61
CA THR A 82 -7.45 7.54 9.97
C THR A 82 -7.92 8.75 10.79
N ASP A 83 -7.40 8.88 12.02
CA ASP A 83 -7.71 9.95 12.98
C ASP A 83 -6.64 11.06 13.02
N ALA A 84 -6.61 11.88 14.07
CA ALA A 84 -5.61 12.94 14.22
C ALA A 84 -4.16 12.41 14.33
N GLY A 85 -3.98 11.16 14.79
CA GLY A 85 -2.69 10.48 14.81
C GLY A 85 -2.23 10.13 13.40
N TYR A 86 -3.14 9.61 12.57
CA TYR A 86 -2.91 9.40 11.14
C TYR A 86 -2.44 10.68 10.44
N ASP A 87 -3.18 11.78 10.62
CA ASP A 87 -2.87 13.06 9.98
C ASP A 87 -1.47 13.57 10.37
N ARG A 88 -1.11 13.43 11.65
CA ARG A 88 0.21 13.81 12.16
C ARG A 88 1.32 12.97 11.54
N ILE A 89 1.15 11.64 11.50
CA ILE A 89 2.14 10.72 10.93
C ILE A 89 2.30 11.01 9.44
N ARG A 90 1.19 11.04 8.69
CA ARG A 90 1.20 11.30 7.26
C ARG A 90 1.89 12.62 6.93
N LYS A 91 1.55 13.70 7.66
CA LYS A 91 2.18 15.00 7.47
C LYS A 91 3.67 14.96 7.75
N ALA A 92 4.09 14.40 8.88
CA ALA A 92 5.50 14.32 9.23
C ALA A 92 6.33 13.54 8.20
N LEU A 93 5.81 12.42 7.71
CA LEU A 93 6.46 11.62 6.66
C LEU A 93 6.48 12.36 5.31
N ALA A 94 5.39 13.00 4.93
CA ALA A 94 5.29 13.74 3.67
C ALA A 94 6.22 14.94 3.64
N ASP A 95 6.25 15.74 4.72
CA ASP A 95 7.14 16.89 4.87
C ASP A 95 8.60 16.45 4.79
N GLU A 96 8.96 15.36 5.48
CA GLU A 96 10.33 14.87 5.52
C GLU A 96 10.77 14.23 4.20
N LEU A 97 9.89 13.48 3.52
CA LEU A 97 10.15 12.98 2.18
C LEU A 97 10.32 14.15 1.20
N THR A 98 9.44 15.14 1.22
CA THR A 98 9.53 16.34 0.36
C THR A 98 10.86 17.06 0.58
N ARG A 99 11.28 17.22 1.83
CA ARG A 99 12.56 17.87 2.19
C ARG A 99 13.78 17.14 1.62
N GLN A 100 13.75 15.80 1.58
CA GLN A 100 14.89 14.98 1.15
C GLN A 100 14.80 14.50 -0.31
N CYS A 101 13.64 14.59 -0.94
CA CYS A 101 13.31 14.03 -2.24
C CYS A 101 12.76 15.08 -3.20
N GLN A 102 13.32 16.31 -3.19
CA GLN A 102 12.76 17.46 -3.93
C GLN A 102 12.50 17.21 -5.43
N GLU A 103 13.28 16.34 -6.07
CA GLU A 103 13.14 16.00 -7.49
C GLU A 103 12.47 14.65 -7.74
N LEU A 104 12.14 13.92 -6.68
CA LEU A 104 11.65 12.55 -6.75
C LEU A 104 10.19 12.52 -6.32
N ARG A 105 9.34 11.99 -7.20
CA ARG A 105 7.94 11.76 -6.91
C ARG A 105 7.79 10.75 -5.78
N THR A 106 7.08 11.09 -4.71
CA THR A 106 6.86 10.21 -3.55
C THR A 106 5.39 9.94 -3.31
N ALA A 107 5.06 8.76 -2.79
CA ALA A 107 3.70 8.42 -2.34
C ALA A 107 3.74 7.64 -1.03
N LEU A 108 2.76 7.89 -0.17
CA LEU A 108 2.63 7.28 1.15
C LEU A 108 1.45 6.31 1.19
N ALA A 109 1.77 5.03 1.23
CA ALA A 109 0.83 3.94 1.42
C ALA A 109 0.72 3.61 2.93
N LEU A 110 0.02 4.45 3.69
CA LEU A 110 -0.13 4.27 5.14
C LEU A 110 -1.44 3.54 5.45
N ALA A 111 -1.45 2.21 5.42
CA ALA A 111 -2.68 1.44 5.59
C ALA A 111 -3.30 1.66 6.99
N ALA A 112 -4.57 2.08 7.01
CA ALA A 112 -5.34 2.10 8.25
C ALA A 112 -5.51 0.67 8.75
N TRP A 113 -5.08 0.43 9.99
CA TRP A 113 -4.81 -0.89 10.54
C TRP A 113 -3.76 -1.68 9.75
N GLU A 114 -4.15 -2.32 8.66
CA GLU A 114 -3.35 -3.27 7.89
C GLU A 114 -3.74 -3.26 6.40
N SER A 115 -2.84 -3.73 5.53
CA SER A 115 -3.04 -3.72 4.08
C SER A 115 -4.25 -4.54 3.61
N GLU A 116 -4.66 -5.58 4.35
CA GLU A 116 -5.89 -6.34 4.07
C GLU A 116 -7.16 -5.47 4.10
N SER A 117 -7.16 -4.36 4.85
CA SER A 117 -8.28 -3.42 4.84
C SER A 117 -8.54 -2.86 3.44
N TRP A 118 -7.48 -2.68 2.63
CA TRP A 118 -7.61 -2.21 1.25
C TRP A 118 -8.13 -3.30 0.33
N LEU A 119 -7.79 -4.57 0.57
CA LEU A 119 -8.30 -5.69 -0.23
C LEU A 119 -9.82 -5.82 -0.11
N LEU A 120 -10.40 -5.47 1.05
CA LEU A 120 -11.85 -5.45 1.25
C LEU A 120 -12.59 -4.43 0.37
N LEU A 121 -11.90 -3.46 -0.23
CA LEU A 121 -12.47 -2.59 -1.27
C LEU A 121 -12.78 -3.34 -2.57
N PHE A 122 -12.20 -4.53 -2.78
CA PHE A 122 -12.36 -5.33 -3.99
C PHE A 122 -12.93 -6.71 -3.66
N PRO A 123 -14.14 -6.79 -3.06
CA PRO A 123 -14.69 -8.04 -2.57
C PRO A 123 -14.91 -9.07 -3.69
N ASP A 124 -15.13 -8.61 -4.92
CA ASP A 124 -15.34 -9.46 -6.09
C ASP A 124 -14.04 -10.10 -6.61
N ALA A 125 -12.86 -9.66 -6.12
CA ALA A 125 -11.58 -10.28 -6.45
C ALA A 125 -11.35 -11.62 -5.73
N PHE A 126 -11.94 -11.81 -4.54
CA PHE A 126 -11.72 -13.01 -3.72
C PHE A 126 -12.20 -14.31 -4.40
N PRO A 127 -13.42 -14.37 -5.00
CA PRO A 127 -13.87 -15.54 -5.76
C PRO A 127 -12.94 -15.93 -6.92
N HIS A 128 -12.23 -14.97 -7.52
CA HIS A 128 -11.28 -15.22 -8.60
C HIS A 128 -9.98 -15.88 -8.13
N VAL A 129 -9.64 -15.77 -6.85
CA VAL A 129 -8.52 -16.52 -6.23
C VAL A 129 -9.01 -17.89 -5.80
N ARG A 130 -10.13 -17.95 -5.08
CA ARG A 130 -10.78 -19.20 -4.65
C ARG A 130 -12.29 -19.07 -4.84
N PRO A 131 -12.94 -19.90 -5.67
CA PRO A 131 -14.37 -19.77 -5.99
C PRO A 131 -15.33 -19.77 -4.78
N ARG A 132 -14.91 -20.35 -3.65
CA ARG A 132 -15.72 -20.41 -2.42
C ARG A 132 -15.54 -19.20 -1.51
N TRP A 133 -14.53 -18.37 -1.74
CA TRP A 133 -14.30 -17.17 -0.94
C TRP A 133 -15.34 -16.12 -1.26
N LYS A 134 -16.10 -15.73 -0.25
CA LYS A 134 -17.10 -14.67 -0.33
C LYS A 134 -16.91 -13.75 0.86
N VAL A 135 -16.67 -12.46 0.57
CA VAL A 135 -16.60 -11.45 1.63
C VAL A 135 -17.97 -11.38 2.33
N PRO A 136 -18.03 -11.49 3.67
CA PRO A 136 -19.28 -11.41 4.40
C PRO A 136 -20.04 -10.12 4.11
N VAL A 137 -21.37 -10.20 3.93
CA VAL A 137 -22.24 -9.05 3.63
C VAL A 137 -22.06 -7.90 4.62
N ARG A 138 -21.78 -8.20 5.90
CA ARG A 138 -21.54 -7.19 6.94
C ARG A 138 -20.32 -6.28 6.68
N LEU A 139 -19.36 -6.74 5.87
CA LEU A 139 -18.13 -6.02 5.51
C LEU A 139 -18.24 -5.32 4.14
N LEU A 140 -19.24 -5.65 3.33
CA LEU A 140 -19.43 -5.05 2.01
C LEU A 140 -19.88 -3.59 2.12
N ASP A 141 -19.39 -2.76 1.19
CA ASP A 141 -19.75 -1.34 1.03
C ASP A 141 -19.55 -0.51 2.31
N LYS A 142 -18.64 -0.94 3.18
CA LYS A 142 -18.27 -0.25 4.43
C LYS A 142 -17.06 0.66 4.25
N ASP A 143 -16.86 1.53 5.23
CA ASP A 143 -15.58 2.16 5.46
C ASP A 143 -14.61 1.11 6.02
N THR A 144 -13.81 0.51 5.13
CA THR A 144 -12.87 -0.57 5.48
C THR A 144 -11.73 -0.08 6.35
N GLY A 145 -11.44 1.24 6.35
CA GLY A 145 -10.47 1.85 7.25
C GLY A 145 -10.93 1.88 8.71
N ARG A 146 -12.22 1.61 8.98
CA ARG A 146 -12.79 1.47 10.33
C ARG A 146 -12.92 0.02 10.79
N ILE A 147 -12.53 -0.95 9.97
CA ILE A 147 -12.57 -2.36 10.33
C ILE A 147 -11.28 -2.71 11.07
N LYS A 148 -11.40 -2.88 12.39
CA LYS A 148 -10.29 -3.38 13.21
C LYS A 148 -10.04 -4.86 12.91
N GLY A 149 -8.80 -5.20 12.55
CA GLY A 149 -8.40 -6.59 12.28
C GLY A 149 -9.09 -7.17 11.04
N ALA A 150 -9.05 -6.43 9.92
CA ALA A 150 -9.57 -6.86 8.62
C ALA A 150 -9.09 -8.26 8.22
N LYS A 151 -7.83 -8.60 8.49
CA LYS A 151 -7.22 -9.92 8.28
C LYS A 151 -7.89 -11.01 9.11
N GLU A 152 -8.19 -10.74 10.37
CA GLU A 152 -8.92 -11.69 11.22
C GLU A 152 -10.38 -11.83 10.78
N GLU A 153 -10.99 -10.76 10.28
CA GLU A 153 -12.29 -10.81 9.62
C GLU A 153 -12.25 -11.66 8.34
N LEU A 154 -11.21 -11.55 7.51
CA LEU A 154 -11.02 -12.36 6.30
C LEU A 154 -10.80 -13.84 6.64
N LYS A 155 -9.92 -14.14 7.61
CA LYS A 155 -9.65 -15.51 8.09
C LYS A 155 -10.92 -16.20 8.58
N ARG A 156 -11.77 -15.50 9.34
CA ARG A 156 -13.03 -16.04 9.84
C ARG A 156 -14.15 -16.06 8.80
N GLY A 157 -14.17 -15.07 7.91
CA GLY A 157 -15.32 -14.75 7.09
C GLY A 157 -15.34 -15.36 5.68
N LEU A 158 -14.18 -15.67 5.09
CA LEU A 158 -14.12 -16.13 3.69
C LEU A 158 -14.44 -17.62 3.48
N GLY A 159 -14.43 -18.43 4.53
CA GLY A 159 -14.70 -19.87 4.46
C GLY A 159 -13.44 -20.72 4.26
N SER A 160 -13.54 -21.79 3.46
CA SER A 160 -12.48 -22.79 3.26
C SER A 160 -11.93 -22.76 1.83
N PRO A 161 -10.59 -22.77 1.63
CA PRO A 161 -9.55 -22.77 2.67
C PRO A 161 -9.48 -21.45 3.44
N VAL A 162 -8.95 -21.48 4.67
CA VAL A 162 -8.77 -20.26 5.48
C VAL A 162 -7.78 -19.33 4.77
N PHE A 163 -8.12 -18.04 4.72
CA PHE A 163 -7.27 -17.00 4.16
C PHE A 163 -5.93 -16.89 4.91
N ARG A 164 -4.84 -16.73 4.16
CA ARG A 164 -3.50 -16.44 4.68
C ARG A 164 -3.04 -15.10 4.13
N GLU A 165 -2.15 -14.40 4.83
CA GLU A 165 -1.55 -13.14 4.32
C GLU A 165 -0.89 -13.34 2.96
N SER A 166 -0.28 -14.50 2.74
CA SER A 166 0.32 -14.87 1.45
C SER A 166 -0.69 -14.91 0.28
N ASP A 167 -1.99 -14.94 0.57
CA ASP A 167 -3.05 -14.86 -0.45
C ASP A 167 -3.39 -13.42 -0.83
N GLY A 168 -3.05 -12.43 0.00
CA GLY A 168 -3.31 -11.00 -0.26
C GLY A 168 -2.78 -10.52 -1.62
N PRO A 169 -1.51 -10.81 -1.98
CA PRO A 169 -0.98 -10.52 -3.31
C PRO A 169 -1.79 -11.13 -4.46
N ALA A 170 -2.31 -12.34 -4.29
CA ALA A 170 -3.13 -12.99 -5.31
C ALA A 170 -4.49 -12.29 -5.47
N VAL A 171 -5.09 -11.85 -4.36
CA VAL A 171 -6.34 -11.06 -4.38
C VAL A 171 -6.12 -9.74 -5.11
N ALA A 172 -5.07 -8.99 -4.77
CA ALA A 172 -4.73 -7.73 -5.43
C ALA A 172 -4.50 -7.92 -6.94
N ARG A 173 -3.80 -8.99 -7.33
CA ARG A 173 -3.59 -9.35 -8.74
C ARG A 173 -4.90 -9.64 -9.46
N LYS A 174 -5.81 -10.41 -8.84
CA LYS A 174 -7.14 -10.65 -9.42
C LYS A 174 -7.98 -9.38 -9.51
N ALA A 175 -7.87 -8.47 -8.55
CA ALA A 175 -8.51 -7.17 -8.63
C ALA A 175 -7.99 -6.36 -9.84
N LEU A 176 -6.68 -6.41 -10.13
CA LEU A 176 -6.10 -5.79 -11.32
C LEU A 176 -6.56 -6.47 -12.62
N GLU A 177 -6.41 -7.80 -12.72
CA GLU A 177 -6.76 -8.58 -13.92
C GLU A 177 -8.23 -8.39 -14.33
N HIS A 178 -9.13 -8.30 -13.35
CA HIS A 178 -10.56 -8.12 -13.55
C HIS A 178 -11.02 -6.65 -13.53
N ARG A 179 -10.08 -5.69 -13.56
CA ARG A 179 -10.34 -4.23 -13.60
C ARG A 179 -11.24 -3.73 -12.46
N LEU A 180 -11.11 -4.33 -11.28
CA LEU A 180 -11.88 -3.98 -10.09
C LEU A 180 -11.27 -2.81 -9.31
N ILE A 181 -9.95 -2.60 -9.41
CA ILE A 181 -9.23 -1.57 -8.64
C ILE A 181 -9.74 -0.13 -8.87
N PRO A 182 -10.09 0.29 -10.10
CA PRO A 182 -10.67 1.61 -10.36
C PRO A 182 -12.11 1.79 -9.81
N SER A 183 -12.77 0.74 -9.34
CA SER A 183 -14.16 0.77 -8.85
C SER A 183 -14.25 0.12 -7.46
N PRO A 184 -13.60 0.73 -6.44
CA PRO A 184 -13.64 0.21 -5.09
C PRO A 184 -15.08 0.20 -4.55
N ARG A 185 -15.42 -0.84 -3.78
CA ARG A 185 -16.67 -0.94 -3.03
C ARG A 185 -16.48 -0.43 -1.62
N GLY A 186 -17.32 0.53 -1.22
CA GLY A 186 -17.19 1.21 0.07
C GLY A 186 -16.14 2.32 0.04
N SER A 187 -15.48 2.55 1.18
CA SER A 187 -14.49 3.62 1.30
C SER A 187 -13.31 3.20 2.18
N ASN A 188 -12.18 3.88 2.01
CA ASN A 188 -11.04 3.81 2.92
C ASN A 188 -10.20 5.07 2.71
N ARG A 189 -10.16 5.96 3.71
CA ARG A 189 -9.44 7.22 3.60
C ARG A 189 -7.94 7.00 3.31
N SER A 190 -7.31 6.03 3.96
CA SER A 190 -5.88 5.77 3.77
C SER A 190 -5.53 5.30 2.36
N TYR A 191 -6.41 4.51 1.73
CA TYR A 191 -6.28 4.13 0.33
C TYR A 191 -6.50 5.33 -0.60
N ALA A 192 -7.54 6.13 -0.34
CA ALA A 192 -7.82 7.33 -1.14
C ALA A 192 -6.65 8.33 -1.12
N ASP A 193 -6.07 8.56 0.05
CA ASP A 193 -4.91 9.44 0.24
C ASP A 193 -3.68 8.90 -0.51
N PHE A 194 -3.45 7.58 -0.50
CA PHE A 194 -2.40 6.93 -1.29
C PHE A 194 -2.62 7.10 -2.81
N VAL A 195 -3.84 6.89 -3.29
CA VAL A 195 -4.18 7.09 -4.71
C VAL A 195 -4.00 8.55 -5.11
N ALA A 196 -4.39 9.50 -4.24
CA ALA A 196 -4.19 10.92 -4.48
C ALA A 196 -2.70 11.25 -4.71
N ASP A 197 -1.80 10.74 -3.86
CA ASP A 197 -0.36 10.91 -4.07
C ASP A 197 0.10 10.37 -5.44
N LEU A 198 -0.33 9.17 -5.84
CA LEU A 198 0.03 8.56 -7.12
C LEU A 198 -0.48 9.34 -8.33
N THR A 199 -1.68 9.91 -8.23
CA THR A 199 -2.27 10.71 -9.31
C THR A 199 -1.65 12.09 -9.46
N ALA A 200 -1.06 12.64 -8.39
CA ALA A 200 -0.36 13.92 -8.40
C ALA A 200 1.01 13.87 -9.09
N TRP A 201 1.50 12.68 -9.42
CA TRP A 201 2.76 12.46 -10.14
C TRP A 201 2.58 12.79 -11.64
N THR A 202 2.61 14.07 -11.97
CA THR A 202 2.66 14.60 -13.35
C THR A 202 4.04 14.47 -13.93
#